data_AF-A0A7K2W7S1-F1
#
_entry.id   AF-A0A7K2W7S1-F1
#
_cell.length_a   1.000
_cell.length_b   1.000
_cell.length_c   1.000
_cell.angle_alpha   90.00
_cell.angle_beta   90.00
_cell.angle_gamma   90.00
#
_symmetry.space_group_name_H-M   'P 1'
#
loop_
_entity.id
_entity.type
_entity.pdbx_description
1 polymer ?
#
loop_
_entity_poly.entity_id
_entity_poly.type
_entity_poly.pdbx_seq_one_letter_code
_entity_poly.pdbx_strand_id
1 'polypeptide(L)'
;MRLVEMEIARHDWKSMLCGCGGSAEHLARVLLQVAGRGSRQEPSHVSLEEHVWSPVVLWEPAPAVASVALAALADDVAPTAREWFLDLLQCVVAGEGTD
;
A
#
# COMPACT_ATOMS: atom_id res chain seq x y z
N MET A 1 11.87 1.74 15.33
CA MET A 1 11.47 1.60 13.92
C MET A 1 10.13 0.92 13.92
N ARG A 2 9.15 1.53 13.25
CA ARG A 2 7.77 1.03 13.16
C ARG A 2 7.72 -0.23 12.28
N LEU A 3 6.77 -1.13 12.51
CA LEU A 3 6.63 -2.38 11.74
C LEU A 3 6.46 -2.08 10.25
N VAL A 4 5.69 -1.06 9.93
CA VAL A 4 5.49 -0.59 8.54
C VAL A 4 6.79 -0.11 7.89
N GLU A 5 7.66 0.59 8.64
CA GLU A 5 8.96 1.06 8.14
C GLU A 5 9.90 -0.12 7.87
N MET A 6 9.92 -1.09 8.79
CA MET A 6 10.69 -2.33 8.64
C MET A 6 10.25 -3.12 7.42
N GLU A 7 8.94 -3.25 7.22
CA GLU A 7 8.42 -4.05 6.12
C GLU A 7 8.62 -3.34 4.77
N ILE A 8 8.48 -2.01 4.70
CA ILE A 8 8.85 -1.24 3.51
C ILE A 8 10.34 -1.44 3.17
N ALA A 9 11.23 -1.41 4.16
CA ALA A 9 12.66 -1.58 3.92
C ALA A 9 13.07 -3.01 3.50
N ARG A 10 12.20 -4.02 3.66
CA ARG A 10 12.48 -5.42 3.30
C ARG A 10 12.47 -5.65 1.79
N HIS A 11 11.67 -4.89 1.05
CA HIS A 11 11.38 -5.15 -0.36
C HIS A 11 12.28 -4.31 -1.28
N ASP A 12 12.73 -4.89 -2.40
CA ASP A 12 13.40 -4.15 -3.48
C ASP A 12 12.37 -3.50 -4.41
N TRP A 13 11.78 -2.39 -3.97
CA TRP A 13 10.78 -1.66 -4.75
C TRP A 13 11.29 -1.14 -6.09
N LYS A 14 12.61 -0.99 -6.23
CA LYS A 14 13.23 -0.48 -7.45
C LYS A 14 13.24 -1.52 -8.56
N SER A 15 13.39 -2.79 -8.20
CA SER A 15 13.37 -3.88 -9.17
C SER A 15 11.95 -4.32 -9.58
N MET A 16 10.94 -4.04 -8.76
CA MET A 16 9.55 -4.44 -9.04
C MET A 16 8.90 -3.55 -10.10
N LEU A 17 8.26 -4.17 -11.10
CA LEU A 17 7.48 -3.49 -12.13
C LEU A 17 6.08 -3.15 -11.60
N CYS A 18 5.80 -1.85 -11.50
CA CYS A 18 4.47 -1.36 -11.15
C CYS A 18 3.53 -1.43 -12.36
N GLY A 19 2.22 -1.56 -12.12
CA GLY A 19 1.20 -1.55 -13.18
C GLY A 19 1.21 -0.30 -14.07
N CYS A 20 1.71 0.83 -13.56
CA CYS A 20 1.90 2.05 -14.35
C CYS A 20 3.07 1.99 -15.37
N GLY A 21 3.81 0.87 -15.41
CA GLY A 21 4.95 0.64 -16.31
C GLY A 21 6.30 1.15 -15.78
N GLY A 22 6.34 1.76 -14.59
CA GLY A 22 7.56 2.22 -13.92
C GLY A 22 8.01 1.30 -12.77
N SER A 23 9.04 1.71 -12.02
CA SER A 23 9.41 1.04 -10.77
C SER A 23 8.39 1.28 -9.66
N ALA A 24 8.29 0.35 -8.72
CA ALA A 24 7.40 0.43 -7.57
C ALA A 24 7.91 1.36 -6.43
N GLU A 25 9.03 2.07 -6.60
CA GLU A 25 9.61 2.95 -5.57
C GLU A 25 8.62 4.04 -5.08
N HIS A 26 7.72 4.49 -5.95
CA HIS A 26 6.71 5.47 -5.57
C HIS A 26 5.68 4.89 -4.58
N LEU A 27 5.39 3.59 -4.66
CA LEU A 27 4.44 2.92 -3.75
C LEU A 27 4.99 2.89 -2.33
N ALA A 28 6.27 2.56 -2.15
CA ALA A 28 6.93 2.63 -0.85
C ALA A 28 6.77 4.01 -0.19
N ARG A 29 6.93 5.08 -0.98
CA ARG A 29 6.77 6.46 -0.50
C ARG A 29 5.34 6.78 -0.09
N VAL A 30 4.35 6.34 -0.88
CA VAL A 30 2.93 6.53 -0.57
C VAL A 30 2.54 5.79 0.70
N LEU A 31 2.92 4.51 0.83
CA LEU A 31 2.61 3.68 1.99
C LEU A 31 3.21 4.28 3.27
N LEU A 32 4.48 4.72 3.21
CA LEU A 32 5.13 5.40 4.32
C LEU A 32 4.43 6.71 4.70
N GLN A 33 4.04 7.50 3.70
CA GLN A 33 3.34 8.76 3.91
C GLN A 33 1.98 8.55 4.59
N VAL A 34 1.19 7.57 4.15
CA VAL A 34 -0.11 7.25 4.79
C VAL A 34 0.12 6.77 6.22
N ALA A 35 1.09 5.88 6.45
CA ALA A 35 1.40 5.39 7.78
C ALA A 35 1.90 6.48 8.75
N GLY A 36 2.58 7.51 8.23
CA GLY A 36 3.14 8.63 9.00
C GLY A 36 2.19 9.81 9.24
N ARG A 37 1.06 9.92 8.52
CA ARG A 37 0.13 11.04 8.69
C ARG A 37 -0.66 10.92 10.00
N GLY A 38 -0.30 11.74 10.98
CA GLY A 38 -1.15 12.06 12.13
C GLY A 38 -2.18 13.13 11.76
N SER A 39 -3.47 12.79 11.90
CA SER A 39 -4.70 13.60 12.07
C SER A 39 -4.95 14.93 11.32
N ARG A 40 -4.01 15.51 10.56
CA ARG A 40 -4.16 16.86 10.00
C ARG A 40 -4.37 16.93 8.49
N GLN A 41 -4.25 15.79 7.81
CA GLN A 41 -4.55 15.72 6.39
C GLN A 41 -5.16 14.35 6.13
N GLU A 42 -6.49 14.34 5.96
CA GLU A 42 -7.22 13.22 5.37
C GLU A 42 -6.36 12.66 4.23
N PRO A 43 -6.08 11.35 4.19
CA PRO A 43 -5.54 10.75 3.00
C PRO A 43 -6.54 11.07 1.89
N SER A 44 -6.24 12.05 1.03
CA SER A 44 -6.92 12.18 -0.25
C SER A 44 -6.87 10.78 -0.85
N HIS A 45 -8.02 10.14 -1.09
CA HIS A 45 -8.11 8.73 -1.49
C HIS A 45 -7.03 8.41 -2.53
N VAL A 46 -5.86 7.93 -2.07
CA VAL A 46 -4.77 7.58 -2.97
C VAL A 46 -5.14 6.19 -3.42
N SER A 47 -5.75 6.08 -4.59
CA SER A 47 -6.01 4.78 -5.19
C SER A 47 -4.67 4.19 -5.64
N LEU A 48 -4.48 2.91 -5.33
CA LEU A 48 -3.38 2.10 -5.83
C LEU A 48 -3.86 1.12 -6.93
N GLU A 49 -5.09 1.31 -7.41
CA GLU A 49 -5.58 0.72 -8.64
C GLU A 49 -4.72 1.17 -9.83
N GLU A 50 -4.57 0.30 -10.82
CA GLU A 50 -3.60 0.39 -11.93
C GLU A 50 -2.11 0.37 -11.50
N HIS A 51 -1.82 0.36 -10.20
CA HIS A 51 -0.46 0.25 -9.68
C HIS A 51 -0.17 -1.11 -9.03
N VAL A 52 -1.12 -1.60 -8.24
CA VAL A 52 -1.01 -2.80 -7.41
C VAL A 52 -2.02 -3.86 -7.86
N TRP A 53 -3.23 -3.43 -8.25
CA TRP A 53 -4.25 -4.27 -8.88
C TRP A 53 -4.93 -3.53 -10.03
N SER A 54 -5.64 -4.27 -10.86
CA SER A 54 -6.71 -3.80 -11.75
C SER A 54 -7.85 -4.82 -11.71
N PRO A 55 -8.99 -4.59 -12.40
CA PRO A 55 -10.09 -5.54 -12.42
C PRO A 55 -9.75 -6.96 -12.90
N VAL A 56 -8.65 -7.12 -13.64
CA VAL A 56 -8.29 -8.41 -14.28
C VAL A 56 -6.96 -9.00 -13.83
N VAL A 57 -6.16 -8.27 -13.03
CA VAL A 57 -4.79 -8.68 -12.68
C VAL A 57 -4.29 -8.04 -11.39
N LEU A 58 -3.51 -8.82 -10.62
CA LEU A 58 -2.60 -8.29 -9.59
C LEU A 58 -1.21 -8.05 -10.19
N TRP A 59 -0.66 -6.85 -9.98
CA TRP A 59 0.68 -6.50 -10.45
C TRP A 59 1.76 -7.03 -9.49
N GLU A 60 3.01 -7.07 -9.96
CA GLU A 60 4.15 -7.57 -9.18
C GLU A 60 4.26 -7.00 -7.75
N PRO A 61 3.95 -5.71 -7.46
CA PRO A 61 4.04 -5.17 -6.11
C PRO A 61 2.98 -5.71 -5.14
N ALA A 62 1.93 -6.39 -5.61
CA ALA A 62 0.77 -6.77 -4.78
C ALA A 62 1.14 -7.54 -3.51
N PRO A 63 2.00 -8.58 -3.52
CA PRO A 63 2.39 -9.28 -2.30
C PRO A 63 3.14 -8.40 -1.30
N ALA A 64 4.02 -7.52 -1.80
CA ALA A 64 4.78 -6.60 -0.95
C ALA A 64 3.86 -5.56 -0.31
N VAL A 65 2.92 -5.01 -1.09
CA VAL A 65 1.91 -4.05 -0.60
C VAL A 65 1.00 -4.69 0.45
N ALA A 66 0.54 -5.92 0.23
CA ALA A 66 -0.25 -6.66 1.22
C ALA A 66 0.51 -6.87 2.53
N SER A 67 1.80 -7.20 2.45
CA SER A 67 2.65 -7.37 3.64
C SER A 67 2.83 -6.06 4.41
N VAL A 68 3.07 -4.94 3.71
CA VAL A 68 3.16 -3.61 4.34
C VAL A 68 1.83 -3.19 4.97
N ALA A 69 0.70 -3.47 4.33
CA ALA A 69 -0.62 -3.18 4.89
C ALA A 69 -0.85 -3.95 6.20
N LEU A 70 -0.54 -5.25 6.23
CA LEU A 70 -0.60 -6.05 7.45
C LEU A 70 0.34 -5.51 8.55
N ALA A 71 1.55 -5.10 8.19
CA ALA A 71 2.50 -4.51 9.13
C ALA A 71 1.98 -3.19 9.72
N ALA A 72 1.35 -2.33 8.90
CA ALA A 72 0.75 -1.10 9.36
C ALA A 72 -0.46 -1.33 10.28
N LEU A 73 -1.28 -2.34 9.99
CA LEU A 73 -2.43 -2.72 10.83
C LEU A 73 -2.01 -3.34 12.17
N ALA A 74 -0.86 -4.02 12.20
CA ALA A 74 -0.24 -4.53 13.42
C ALA A 74 0.47 -3.43 14.24
N ASP A 75 0.69 -2.26 13.67
CA ASP A 75 1.30 -1.10 14.31
C ASP A 75 0.25 -0.16 14.93
N ASP A 76 0.73 0.87 15.63
CA ASP A 76 -0.06 1.97 16.16
C ASP A 76 -0.14 3.11 15.14
N VAL A 77 -0.91 2.93 14.07
CA VAL A 77 -1.25 3.97 13.08
C VAL A 77 -2.49 4.76 13.52
N ALA A 78 -2.61 6.00 13.05
CA ALA A 78 -3.82 6.80 13.26
C ALA A 78 -5.08 6.09 12.72
N PRO A 79 -6.27 6.30 13.30
CA PRO A 79 -7.50 5.62 12.88
C PRO A 79 -7.79 5.74 11.38
N THR A 80 -7.63 6.92 10.78
CA THR A 80 -7.85 7.14 9.35
C THR A 80 -6.85 6.38 8.47
N ALA A 81 -5.60 6.26 8.91
CA ALA A 81 -4.61 5.43 8.22
C ALA A 81 -4.94 3.93 8.37
N ARG A 82 -5.43 3.50 9.54
CA ARG A 82 -5.89 2.12 9.76
C ARG A 82 -7.01 1.74 8.80
N GLU A 83 -8.02 2.59 8.67
CA GLU A 83 -9.13 2.40 7.73
C GLU A 83 -8.62 2.28 6.29
N TRP A 84 -7.76 3.20 5.86
CA TRP A 84 -7.17 3.15 4.52
C TRP A 84 -6.36 1.87 4.26
N PHE A 85 -5.57 1.39 5.23
CA PHE A 85 -4.83 0.13 5.10
C PHE A 85 -5.74 -1.11 5.10
N LEU A 86 -6.87 -1.08 5.81
CA LEU A 86 -7.87 -2.14 5.76
C LEU A 86 -8.50 -2.22 4.38
N ASP A 87 -8.93 -1.08 3.83
CA ASP A 87 -9.53 -1.01 2.50
C ASP A 87 -8.54 -1.47 1.43
N LEU A 88 -7.29 -0.98 1.48
CA LEU A 88 -6.21 -1.43 0.60
C LEU A 88 -6.00 -2.94 0.66
N LEU A 89 -5.92 -3.52 1.86
CA LEU A 89 -5.73 -4.96 2.02
C LEU A 89 -6.91 -5.74 1.44
N GLN A 90 -8.14 -5.25 1.61
CA GLN A 90 -9.33 -5.86 1.03
C GLN A 90 -9.27 -5.86 -0.50
N CYS A 91 -8.93 -4.74 -1.13
CA CYS A 91 -8.77 -4.67 -2.59
C CYS A 91 -7.71 -5.66 -3.11
N VAL A 92 -6.55 -5.71 -2.45
CA VAL A 92 -5.44 -6.58 -2.87
C VAL A 92 -5.76 -8.07 -2.66
N VAL A 93 -6.43 -8.44 -1.57
CA VAL A 93 -6.79 -9.85 -1.27
C VAL A 93 -7.97 -10.31 -2.11
N ALA A 94 -8.93 -9.44 -2.40
CA ALA A 94 -10.05 -9.77 -3.28
C ALA A 94 -9.55 -10.05 -4.71
N GLY A 95 -8.57 -9.27 -5.20
CA GLY A 95 -8.10 -9.38 -6.58
C GLY A 95 -9.18 -9.08 -7.63
N GLU A 96 -10.31 -8.53 -7.18
CA GLU A 96 -11.45 -8.10 -7.97
C GLU A 96 -11.47 -6.58 -7.92
N GLY A 97 -11.39 -5.93 -9.09
CA GLY A 97 -11.53 -4.48 -9.18
C GLY A 97 -12.94 -4.05 -8.79
N THR A 98 -13.06 -2.83 -8.27
CA THR A 98 -14.38 -2.22 -8.06
C THR A 98 -14.85 -1.67 -9.39
N ASP A 99 -15.60 -2.49 -10.14
CA ASP A 99 -16.33 -2.05 -11.35
C ASP A 99 -17.32 -0.91 -11.04
#